data_AF-A0A0F7M5T0-F1
#
_entry.id   AF-A0A0F7M5T0-F1
#
_cell.length_a   1.000
_cell.length_b   1.000
_cell.length_c   1.000
_cell.angle_alpha   90.00
_cell.angle_beta   90.00
_cell.angle_gamma   90.00
#
_symmetry.space_group_name_H-M   'P 1'
#
loop_
_entity.id
_entity.type
_entity.pdbx_description
1 polymer ?
#
loop_
_entity_poly.entity_id
_entity_poly.type
_entity_poly.pdbx_seq_one_letter_code
_entity_poly.pdbx_strand_id
1 'polypeptide(L)'
;MGLKRVERAVKDLKAAGLLTVAQPRQLQPDGTWRGLAAVKAVSKHLFAAFGLTRMLEIERRKASKRLKEKLGDKPEKPGTLTSKGRFNLFMGGLAGQIQKPRKSGRTSVPGKPPDFERRKALSVKAMEIKAEHPTWTSEQCFKEAEKRLTGRRSG
;
A
#
# COMPACT_ATOMS: atom_id res chain seq x y z
N MET A 1 5.57 39.09 -21.59
CA MET A 1 6.23 39.30 -20.27
C MET A 1 7.74 39.18 -20.47
N GLY A 2 8.55 40.03 -19.84
CA GLY A 2 10.02 39.96 -19.96
C GLY A 2 10.65 38.95 -19.00
N LEU A 3 11.81 38.39 -19.38
CA LEU A 3 12.55 37.37 -18.59
C LEU A 3 12.80 37.80 -17.14
N LYS A 4 13.23 39.06 -16.92
CA LYS A 4 13.43 39.64 -15.58
C LYS A 4 12.19 39.62 -14.69
N ARG A 5 10.99 39.75 -15.28
CA ARG A 5 9.72 39.70 -14.54
C ARG A 5 9.41 38.28 -14.08
N VAL A 6 9.70 37.29 -14.93
CA VAL A 6 9.51 35.87 -14.59
C VAL A 6 10.49 35.46 -13.49
N GLU A 7 11.75 35.88 -13.57
CA GLU A 7 12.76 35.62 -12.53
C GLU A 7 12.33 36.18 -11.17
N ARG A 8 11.83 37.42 -11.15
CA ARG A 8 11.30 38.04 -9.94
C ARG A 8 10.11 37.26 -9.39
N ALA A 9 9.13 36.93 -10.23
CA ALA A 9 7.97 36.13 -9.82
C ALA A 9 8.39 34.76 -9.25
N VAL A 10 9.35 34.08 -9.86
CA VAL A 10 9.89 32.80 -9.36
C VAL A 10 10.57 32.99 -8.00
N LYS A 11 11.33 34.07 -7.82
CA LYS A 11 11.96 34.42 -6.54
C LYS A 11 10.90 34.66 -5.45
N ASP A 12 9.85 35.39 -5.78
CA ASP A 12 8.76 35.70 -4.85
C ASP A 12 7.97 34.44 -4.46
N LEU A 13 7.66 33.58 -5.44
CA LEU A 13 7.01 32.29 -5.20
C LEU A 13 7.85 31.35 -4.33
N LYS A 14 9.18 31.39 -4.49
CA LYS A 14 10.10 30.63 -3.64
C LYS A 14 10.14 31.19 -2.22
N ALA A 15 10.21 32.52 -2.07
CA ALA A 15 10.20 33.18 -0.76
C ALA A 15 8.89 32.91 0.00
N ALA A 16 7.76 32.83 -0.71
CA ALA A 16 6.46 32.50 -0.13
C ALA A 16 6.27 31.00 0.17
N GLY A 17 7.25 30.13 -0.10
CA GLY A 17 7.13 28.68 0.09
C GLY A 17 6.15 27.99 -0.86
N LEU A 18 5.75 28.66 -1.94
CA LEU A 18 4.81 28.13 -2.94
C LEU A 18 5.52 27.32 -4.03
N LEU A 19 6.83 27.52 -4.20
CA LEU A 19 7.67 26.81 -5.17
C LEU A 19 8.97 26.34 -4.51
N THR A 20 9.29 25.06 -4.67
CA THR A 20 10.60 24.51 -4.31
C THR A 20 11.38 24.18 -5.57
N VAL A 21 12.69 24.47 -5.56
CA VAL A 21 13.59 24.22 -6.70
C VAL A 21 14.79 23.45 -6.18
N ALA A 22 15.00 22.25 -6.72
CA ALA A 22 16.16 21.42 -6.45
C ALA A 22 16.98 21.28 -7.74
N GLN A 23 18.28 21.52 -7.64
CA GLN A 23 19.23 21.28 -8.74
C GLN A 23 20.09 20.08 -8.36
N PRO A 24 19.66 18.86 -8.68
CA PRO A 24 20.44 17.68 -8.40
C PRO A 24 21.75 17.74 -9.19
N ARG A 25 22.84 17.32 -8.54
CA ARG A 25 24.17 17.20 -9.11
C ARG A 25 24.73 15.84 -8.73
N GLN A 26 25.42 15.20 -9.66
CA GLN A 26 26.03 13.90 -9.47
C GLN A 26 27.54 14.02 -9.60
N LEU A 27 28.27 13.45 -8.65
CA LEU A 27 29.73 13.31 -8.73
C LEU A 27 30.04 12.08 -9.57
N GLN A 28 30.87 12.24 -10.60
CA GLN A 28 31.34 11.16 -11.45
C GLN A 28 32.57 10.47 -10.82
N PRO A 29 32.87 9.22 -11.23
CA PRO A 29 34.07 8.51 -10.79
C PRO A 29 35.36 9.29 -11.06
N ASP A 30 35.38 10.05 -12.15
CA ASP A 30 36.52 10.87 -12.58
C ASP A 30 36.67 12.17 -11.76
N GLY A 31 35.90 12.33 -10.67
CA GLY A 31 35.92 13.51 -9.80
C GLY A 31 35.18 14.74 -10.36
N THR A 32 34.64 14.66 -11.59
CA THR A 32 33.90 15.76 -12.21
C THR A 32 32.44 15.79 -11.77
N TRP A 33 31.84 16.98 -11.68
CA TRP A 33 30.43 17.14 -11.34
C TRP A 33 29.56 17.24 -12.59
N ARG A 34 28.51 16.42 -12.66
CA ARG A 34 27.48 16.49 -13.70
C ARG A 34 26.22 17.16 -13.15
N GLY A 35 25.80 18.25 -13.78
CA GLY A 35 24.51 18.89 -13.51
C GLY A 35 23.37 18.06 -14.09
N LEU A 36 22.36 17.77 -13.27
CA LEU A 36 21.11 17.13 -13.73
C LEU A 36 20.03 18.20 -13.92
N ALA A 37 18.95 17.83 -14.60
CA ALA A 37 17.83 18.72 -14.82
C ALA A 37 17.25 19.21 -13.48
N ALA A 38 17.01 20.51 -13.38
CA ALA A 38 16.41 21.10 -12.19
C ALA A 38 14.96 20.60 -12.03
N VAL A 39 14.63 20.16 -10.83
CA VAL A 39 13.28 19.75 -10.46
C VAL A 39 12.61 20.91 -9.72
N LYS A 40 11.46 21.35 -10.24
CA LYS A 40 10.63 22.37 -9.62
C LYS A 40 9.34 21.72 -9.13
N ALA A 41 9.01 21.88 -7.85
CA ALA A 41 7.78 21.36 -7.28
C ALA A 41 6.92 22.51 -6.76
N VAL A 42 5.64 22.50 -7.15
CA VAL A 42 4.66 23.50 -6.76
C VAL A 42 3.88 23.01 -5.53
N SER A 43 3.77 23.87 -4.53
CA SER A 43 3.05 23.60 -3.29
C SER A 43 1.53 23.55 -3.52
N LYS A 44 0.82 22.69 -2.76
CA LYS A 44 -0.66 22.67 -2.77
C LYS A 44 -1.29 24.00 -2.37
N HIS A 45 -0.57 24.81 -1.58
CA HIS A 45 -1.02 26.10 -1.09
C HIS A 45 -1.19 27.13 -2.20
N LEU A 46 -0.44 27.02 -3.30
CA LEU A 46 -0.62 27.88 -4.47
C LEU A 46 -2.04 27.71 -5.03
N PHE A 47 -2.46 26.46 -5.20
CA PHE A 47 -3.81 26.15 -5.69
C PHE A 47 -4.88 26.55 -4.68
N ALA A 48 -4.61 26.46 -3.38
CA ALA A 48 -5.53 26.94 -2.35
C ALA A 48 -5.74 28.46 -2.43
N ALA A 49 -4.65 29.23 -2.60
CA ALA A 49 -4.72 30.69 -2.74
C ALA A 49 -5.58 31.14 -3.94
N PHE A 50 -5.61 30.34 -5.02
CA PHE A 50 -6.43 30.61 -6.21
C PHE A 50 -7.80 29.89 -6.21
N GLY A 51 -8.18 29.18 -5.14
CA GLY A 51 -9.45 28.45 -5.10
C GLY A 51 -9.52 27.21 -6.01
N LEU A 52 -8.38 26.68 -6.45
CA LEU A 52 -8.25 25.57 -7.41
C LEU A 52 -8.01 24.20 -6.74
N THR A 53 -8.33 24.06 -5.46
CA THR A 53 -8.07 22.82 -4.69
C THR A 53 -8.77 21.60 -5.27
N ARG A 54 -10.07 21.72 -5.61
CA ARG A 54 -10.85 20.63 -6.21
C ARG A 54 -10.29 20.18 -7.56
N MET A 55 -9.85 21.13 -8.38
CA MET A 55 -9.25 20.82 -9.68
C MET A 55 -7.91 20.10 -9.53
N LEU A 56 -7.08 20.52 -8.56
CA LEU A 56 -5.82 19.85 -8.22
C LEU A 56 -6.05 18.39 -7.82
N GLU A 57 -7.08 18.10 -7.03
CA GLU A 57 -7.40 16.72 -6.63
C GLU A 57 -7.79 15.83 -7.81
N ILE A 58 -8.65 16.36 -8.70
CA ILE A 58 -9.09 15.64 -9.90
C ILE A 58 -7.87 15.33 -10.78
N GLU A 59 -7.01 16.31 -11.03
CA GLU A 59 -5.85 16.12 -11.89
C GLU A 59 -4.81 15.19 -11.26
N ARG A 60 -4.62 15.24 -9.93
CA ARG A 60 -3.79 14.26 -9.22
C ARG A 60 -4.30 12.84 -9.39
N ARG A 61 -5.61 12.62 -9.24
CA ARG A 61 -6.21 11.29 -9.44
C ARG A 61 -5.98 10.79 -10.87
N LYS A 62 -6.19 11.64 -11.87
CA LYS A 62 -5.92 11.33 -13.29
C LYS A 62 -4.44 11.00 -13.53
N ALA A 63 -3.53 11.81 -13.01
CA ALA A 63 -2.09 11.59 -13.13
C ALA A 63 -1.64 10.28 -12.45
N SER A 64 -2.14 9.98 -11.24
CA SER A 64 -1.86 8.72 -10.56
C SER A 64 -2.40 7.51 -11.32
N LYS A 65 -3.57 7.62 -11.97
CA LYS A 65 -4.11 6.57 -12.83
C LYS A 65 -3.18 6.31 -14.04
N ARG A 66 -2.81 7.36 -14.77
CA ARG A 66 -1.86 7.28 -15.89
C ARG A 66 -0.50 6.70 -15.48
N LEU A 67 -0.02 7.03 -14.29
CA LEU A 67 1.23 6.48 -13.76
C LEU A 67 1.11 4.98 -13.46
N LYS A 68 0.00 4.54 -12.87
CA LYS A 68 -0.27 3.12 -12.62
C LYS A 68 -0.40 2.33 -13.91
N GLU A 69 -1.05 2.87 -14.93
CA GLU A 69 -1.12 2.25 -16.26
C GLU A 69 0.28 2.08 -16.84
N LYS A 70 1.09 3.14 -16.86
CA LYS A 70 2.49 3.08 -17.33
C LYS A 70 3.39 2.12 -16.55
N LEU A 71 3.13 1.92 -15.26
CA LEU A 71 3.89 0.99 -14.41
C LEU A 71 3.38 -0.45 -14.54
N GLY A 72 2.08 -0.65 -14.69
CA GLY A 72 1.46 -1.96 -14.89
C GLY A 72 1.69 -2.53 -16.29
N ASP A 73 1.81 -1.67 -17.31
CA ASP A 73 2.15 -2.05 -18.69
C ASP A 73 3.64 -2.36 -18.88
N LYS A 74 4.50 -1.98 -17.92
CA LYS A 74 5.85 -2.53 -17.88
C LYS A 74 5.72 -3.93 -17.30
N PRO A 75 6.06 -5.00 -18.03
CA PRO A 75 6.17 -6.32 -17.43
C PRO A 75 7.23 -6.22 -16.34
N GLU A 76 6.80 -6.09 -15.10
CA GLU A 76 7.65 -6.35 -13.95
C GLU A 76 8.17 -7.77 -14.20
N LYS A 77 9.48 -7.91 -14.43
CA LYS A 77 10.16 -9.22 -14.38
C LYS A 77 9.53 -9.93 -13.19
N PRO A 78 8.91 -11.11 -13.38
CA PRO A 78 8.01 -11.68 -12.38
C PRO A 78 8.79 -11.76 -11.09
N GLY A 79 8.46 -10.87 -10.15
CA GLY A 79 9.01 -10.89 -8.82
C GLY A 79 8.62 -12.24 -8.28
N THR A 80 9.60 -13.14 -8.20
CA THR A 80 9.47 -14.51 -7.70
C THR A 80 8.60 -14.46 -6.46
N LEU A 81 7.74 -15.45 -6.21
CA LEU A 81 6.84 -15.50 -5.03
C LEU A 81 7.55 -15.12 -3.71
N THR A 82 8.87 -15.35 -3.63
CA THR A 82 9.80 -14.94 -2.58
C THR A 82 9.95 -13.42 -2.38
N SER A 83 9.87 -12.60 -3.43
CA SER A 83 10.01 -11.13 -3.39
C SER A 83 8.80 -10.46 -2.69
N LYS A 84 7.58 -10.94 -2.95
CA LYS A 84 6.37 -10.48 -2.24
C LYS A 84 6.42 -10.86 -0.76
N GLY A 85 6.91 -12.07 -0.44
CA GLY A 85 7.13 -12.52 0.94
C GLY A 85 8.17 -11.67 1.68
N ARG A 86 9.30 -11.36 1.03
CA ARG A 86 10.35 -10.49 1.58
C ARG A 86 9.89 -9.05 1.78
N PHE A 87 9.14 -8.49 0.83
CA PHE A 87 8.57 -7.15 0.96
C PHE A 87 7.56 -7.06 2.12
N ASN A 88 6.71 -8.08 2.28
CA ASN A 88 5.80 -8.16 3.43
C ASN A 88 6.54 -8.33 4.76
N LEU A 89 7.65 -9.08 4.79
CA LEU A 89 8.46 -9.21 6.01
C LEU A 89 9.19 -7.90 6.35
N PHE A 90 9.70 -7.18 5.34
CA PHE A 90 10.34 -5.88 5.51
C PHE A 90 9.35 -4.80 5.97
N MET A 91 8.17 -4.72 5.34
CA MET A 91 7.09 -3.82 5.76
C MET A 91 6.48 -4.20 7.12
N GLY A 92 6.38 -5.50 7.41
CA GLY A 92 5.95 -6.01 8.72
C GLY A 92 6.96 -5.71 9.83
N GLY A 93 8.26 -5.74 9.51
CA GLY A 93 9.34 -5.36 10.43
C GLY A 93 9.35 -3.87 10.79
N LEU A 94 9.02 -2.98 9.83
CA LEU A 94 8.82 -1.55 10.12
C LEU A 94 7.50 -1.25 10.86
N ALA A 95 6.45 -2.06 10.66
CA ALA A 95 5.17 -1.90 11.35
C ALA A 95 5.20 -2.32 12.83
N GLY A 96 6.24 -3.05 13.26
CA GLY A 96 6.41 -3.49 14.65
C GLY A 96 6.70 -2.38 15.67
N GLN A 97 7.11 -1.19 15.21
CA GLN A 97 7.41 -0.04 16.09
C GLN A 97 6.32 1.03 16.12
N ILE A 98 5.26 0.91 15.32
CA ILE A 98 4.14 1.87 15.35
C ILE A 98 2.93 1.16 15.96
N GLN A 99 2.81 1.28 17.28
CA GLN A 99 1.61 0.90 18.01
C GLN A 99 0.42 1.66 17.42
N LYS A 100 -0.44 0.98 16.66
CA LYS A 100 -1.73 1.54 16.23
C LYS A 100 -2.60 1.78 17.46
N PRO A 101 -3.32 2.92 17.55
CA PRO A 101 -4.28 3.12 18.63
C PRO A 101 -5.34 2.03 18.54
N ARG A 102 -5.51 1.29 19.64
CA ARG A 102 -6.55 0.27 19.79
C ARG A 102 -7.91 0.93 19.54
N LYS A 103 -8.57 0.59 18.45
CA LYS A 103 -10.01 0.88 18.30
C LYS A 103 -10.74 0.08 19.37
N SER A 104 -11.18 0.77 20.42
CA SER A 104 -12.16 0.26 21.37
C SER A 104 -13.48 -0.03 20.65
N GLY A 105 -14.14 -1.12 21.03
CA GLY A 105 -15.56 -1.31 20.75
C GLY A 105 -15.92 -2.47 19.81
N ARG A 106 -15.54 -3.68 20.18
CA ARG A 106 -16.42 -4.84 19.99
C ARG A 106 -16.23 -5.76 21.19
N THR A 107 -17.26 -5.82 22.02
CA THR A 107 -17.37 -6.75 23.15
C THR A 107 -17.08 -8.15 22.63
N SER A 108 -15.89 -8.68 22.95
CA SER A 108 -15.65 -10.11 22.85
C SER A 108 -16.57 -10.76 23.86
N VAL A 109 -17.59 -11.47 23.39
CA VAL A 109 -18.41 -12.30 24.25
C VAL A 109 -17.48 -13.33 24.93
N PRO A 110 -17.41 -13.39 26.27
CA PRO A 110 -16.59 -14.37 26.97
C PRO A 110 -17.05 -15.77 26.57
N GLY A 111 -16.14 -16.57 25.98
CA GLY A 111 -16.41 -17.97 25.60
C GLY A 111 -16.46 -18.27 24.10
N LYS A 112 -16.37 -17.28 23.18
CA LYS A 112 -16.22 -17.56 21.75
C LYS A 112 -14.75 -17.40 21.33
N PRO A 113 -14.07 -18.46 20.84
CA PRO A 113 -12.70 -18.33 20.34
C PRO A 113 -12.68 -17.30 19.20
N PRO A 114 -11.66 -16.44 19.12
CA PRO A 114 -11.56 -15.42 18.07
C PRO A 114 -11.76 -16.06 16.70
N ASP A 115 -12.51 -15.40 15.80
CA ASP A 115 -12.92 -15.96 14.51
C ASP A 115 -11.76 -16.59 13.71
N PHE A 116 -10.54 -16.10 13.93
CA PHE A 116 -9.31 -16.62 13.36
C PHE A 116 -8.96 -18.04 13.83
N GLU A 117 -9.04 -18.34 15.13
CA GLU A 117 -8.73 -19.67 15.69
C GLU A 117 -9.74 -20.71 15.23
N ARG A 118 -11.03 -20.34 15.20
CA ARG A 118 -12.10 -21.20 14.67
C ARG A 118 -11.85 -21.54 13.19
N ARG A 119 -11.48 -20.54 12.37
CA ARG A 119 -11.14 -20.76 10.95
C ARG A 119 -9.93 -21.66 10.77
N LYS A 120 -8.88 -21.47 11.59
CA LYS A 120 -7.70 -22.32 11.57
C LYS A 120 -8.06 -23.77 11.92
N ALA A 121 -8.81 -24.00 13.00
CA ALA A 121 -9.27 -25.33 13.40
C ALA A 121 -10.10 -26.02 12.32
N LEU A 122 -11.03 -25.30 11.67
CA LEU A 122 -11.83 -25.81 10.54
C LEU A 122 -10.95 -26.24 9.37
N SER A 123 -9.98 -25.42 8.99
CA SER A 123 -9.08 -25.72 7.87
C SER A 123 -8.21 -26.96 8.12
N VAL A 124 -7.67 -27.12 9.33
CA VAL A 124 -6.85 -28.29 9.69
C VAL A 124 -7.69 -29.56 9.65
N LYS A 125 -8.89 -29.54 10.23
CA LYS A 125 -9.80 -30.70 10.23
C LYS A 125 -10.30 -31.06 8.83
N ALA A 126 -10.59 -30.06 7.99
CA ALA A 126 -10.97 -30.30 6.60
C ALA A 126 -9.84 -30.94 5.78
N MET A 127 -8.57 -30.63 6.07
CA MET A 127 -7.43 -31.29 5.43
C MET A 127 -7.25 -32.73 5.89
N GLU A 128 -7.42 -33.02 7.18
CA GLU A 128 -7.40 -34.40 7.71
C GLU A 128 -8.50 -35.25 7.04
N ILE A 129 -9.72 -34.73 6.94
CA ILE A 129 -10.85 -35.41 6.28
C ILE A 129 -10.57 -35.65 4.79
N LYS A 130 -9.91 -34.71 4.11
CA LYS A 130 -9.53 -34.87 2.71
C LYS A 130 -8.42 -35.91 2.51
N ALA A 131 -7.55 -36.08 3.51
CA ALA A 131 -6.54 -37.14 3.51
C ALA A 131 -7.18 -38.52 3.74
N GLU A 132 -8.20 -38.61 4.59
CA GLU A 132 -9.00 -39.82 4.84
C GLU A 132 -9.92 -40.18 3.66
N HIS A 133 -10.46 -39.17 2.96
CA HIS A 133 -11.40 -39.34 1.85
C HIS A 133 -10.95 -38.57 0.59
N PRO A 134 -10.01 -39.12 -0.21
CA PRO A 134 -9.43 -38.45 -1.37
C PRO A 134 -10.42 -38.11 -2.50
N THR A 135 -11.59 -38.75 -2.53
CA THR A 135 -12.63 -38.55 -3.55
C THR A 135 -13.66 -37.48 -3.19
N TRP A 136 -13.62 -36.95 -1.96
CA TRP A 136 -14.58 -35.96 -1.50
C TRP A 136 -14.25 -34.55 -1.98
N THR A 137 -15.30 -33.79 -2.25
CA THR A 137 -15.18 -32.39 -2.65
C THR A 137 -14.84 -31.52 -1.43
N SER A 138 -14.16 -30.39 -1.67
CA SER A 138 -13.73 -29.46 -0.62
C SER A 138 -14.90 -29.05 0.29
N GLU A 139 -16.07 -28.77 -0.29
CA GLU A 139 -17.27 -28.35 0.44
C GLU A 139 -17.81 -29.43 1.38
N GLN A 140 -17.76 -30.70 0.96
CA GLN A 140 -18.15 -31.84 1.79
C GLN A 140 -17.19 -32.02 2.97
N CYS A 141 -15.89 -31.85 2.74
CA CYS A 141 -14.87 -31.92 3.81
C CYS A 141 -15.06 -30.82 4.85
N PHE A 142 -15.35 -29.58 4.43
CA PHE A 142 -15.59 -28.46 5.35
C PHE A 142 -16.88 -28.63 6.15
N LYS A 143 -17.94 -29.13 5.53
CA LYS A 143 -19.22 -29.42 6.20
C LYS A 143 -19.05 -30.50 7.27
N GLU A 144 -18.29 -31.53 6.98
CA GLU A 144 -18.00 -32.61 7.94
C GLU A 144 -17.04 -32.16 9.05
N ALA A 145 -16.05 -31.32 8.73
CA ALA A 145 -15.18 -30.69 9.72
C ALA A 145 -15.97 -29.81 10.70
N GLU A 146 -16.98 -29.07 10.21
CA GLU A 146 -17.83 -28.24 11.05
C GLU A 146 -18.73 -29.07 11.97
N LYS A 147 -19.28 -30.20 11.50
CA LYS A 147 -20.01 -31.15 12.35
C LYS A 147 -19.15 -31.72 13.47
N ARG A 148 -17.91 -32.12 13.15
CA ARG A 148 -16.95 -32.66 14.14
C ARG A 148 -16.51 -31.62 15.17
N LEU A 149 -16.37 -30.35 14.79
CA LEU A 149 -16.02 -29.26 15.70
C LEU A 149 -17.19 -28.74 16.55
N THR A 150 -18.43 -28.87 16.07
CA THR A 150 -19.63 -28.44 16.80
C THR A 150 -20.17 -29.49 17.77
N GLY A 151 -19.60 -30.70 17.79
CA GLY A 151 -19.86 -31.70 18.83
C GLY A 151 -21.30 -32.20 18.90
N ARG A 152 -22.01 -32.30 17.78
CA ARG A 152 -23.34 -32.92 17.75
C ARG A 152 -23.20 -34.40 17.41
N ARG A 153 -23.13 -35.25 18.44
CA ARG A 153 -23.57 -36.66 18.30
C ARG A 153 -25.06 -36.59 17.94
N SER A 154 -25.39 -36.72 16.67
CA SER A 154 -26.72 -37.17 16.27
C SER A 154 -26.79 -38.64 16.64
N GLY A 155 -27.59 -38.97 17.66
CA GLY A 155 -28.16 -40.31 17.77
C GLY A 155 -29.09 -40.59 16.61
#